data_AF-A0A4Y2ABG6-F1
#
_entry.id   AF-A0A4Y2ABG6-F1
#
_cell.length_a   1.000
_cell.length_b   1.000
_cell.length_c   1.000
_cell.angle_alpha   90.00
_cell.angle_beta   90.00
_cell.angle_gamma   90.00
#
_symmetry.space_group_name_H-M   'P 1'
#
loop_
_entity.id
_entity.type
_entity.pdbx_description
1 polymer ?
#
loop_
_entity_poly.entity_id
_entity_poly.type
_entity_poly.pdbx_seq_one_letter_code
_entity_poly.pdbx_strand_id
1 'polypeptide(L)'
;MLVENLKKQSLINHRQAYDGIKSLGGVENVSIAKRMLLAVCGAKHRYRADLVRKKEFLDKKASKTQEKRKLENKLQQLCKQKKISDWEKRRKKLNLKKKFRFWRKRKNPYCEDSN
;
A
#
# COMPACT_ATOMS: atom_id res chain seq x y z
N MET A 1 -7.54 33.18 -7.17
CA MET A 1 -7.43 31.80 -7.71
C MET A 1 -8.66 31.02 -7.24
N LEU A 2 -9.71 30.95 -8.05
CA LEU A 2 -10.93 30.18 -7.76
C LEU A 2 -10.68 28.72 -8.15
N VAL A 3 -10.27 27.90 -7.18
CA VAL A 3 -10.27 26.44 -7.33
C VAL A 3 -11.61 25.93 -6.83
N GLU A 4 -12.70 26.29 -7.53
CA GLU A 4 -13.96 25.58 -7.36
C GLU A 4 -13.79 24.16 -7.89
N ASN A 5 -14.33 23.18 -7.17
CA ASN A 5 -14.28 21.76 -7.51
C ASN A 5 -14.76 21.56 -8.97
N LEU A 6 -13.83 21.43 -9.92
CA LEU A 6 -14.05 21.15 -11.36
C LEU A 6 -14.64 19.74 -11.62
N LYS A 7 -15.44 19.22 -10.70
CA LYS A 7 -16.16 17.96 -10.90
C LYS A 7 -17.40 18.27 -11.73
N LYS A 8 -17.54 17.59 -12.87
CA LYS A 8 -18.72 17.70 -13.77
C LYS A 8 -20.04 17.74 -13.00
N GLN A 9 -20.18 16.89 -11.98
CA GLN A 9 -21.39 16.84 -11.17
C GLN A 9 -21.69 18.14 -10.41
N SER A 10 -20.66 18.84 -9.92
CA SER A 10 -20.85 20.13 -9.23
C SER A 10 -21.44 21.15 -10.19
N LEU A 11 -20.90 21.23 -11.41
CA LEU A 11 -21.38 22.14 -12.45
C LEU A 11 -22.82 21.83 -12.88
N ILE A 12 -23.16 20.55 -13.03
CA ILE A 12 -24.53 20.10 -13.33
C ILE A 12 -25.49 20.57 -12.23
N ASN A 13 -25.12 20.36 -10.96
CA ASN A 13 -25.94 20.77 -9.82
C ASN A 13 -26.12 22.30 -9.76
N HIS A 14 -25.07 23.08 -10.03
CA HIS A 14 -25.17 24.54 -10.10
C HIS A 14 -26.10 24.99 -11.22
N ARG A 15 -26.03 24.34 -12.39
CA ARG A 15 -26.88 24.67 -13.52
C ARG A 15 -28.35 24.37 -13.22
N GLN A 16 -28.64 23.21 -12.64
CA GLN A 16 -30.00 22.85 -12.22
C GLN A 16 -30.57 23.85 -11.20
N ALA A 17 -29.76 24.27 -10.23
CA ALA A 17 -30.18 25.27 -9.25
C ALA A 17 -30.48 26.62 -9.91
N TYR A 18 -29.61 27.07 -10.82
CA TYR A 18 -29.81 28.31 -11.57
C TYR A 18 -31.08 28.27 -12.41
N ASP A 19 -31.29 27.20 -13.18
CA ASP A 19 -32.46 27.05 -14.05
C ASP A 19 -33.76 27.02 -13.24
N GLY A 20 -33.75 26.38 -12.05
CA GLY A 20 -34.89 26.37 -11.13
C GLY A 20 -35.18 27.74 -10.48
N ILE A 21 -34.14 28.52 -10.14
CA ILE A 21 -34.32 29.89 -9.63
C ILE A 21 -34.86 30.81 -10.74
N LYS A 22 -34.32 30.66 -11.95
CA LYS A 22 -34.74 31.44 -13.12
C LYS A 22 -36.20 31.20 -13.46
N SER A 23 -36.68 29.95 -13.42
CA SER A 23 -38.09 29.64 -13.70
C SER A 23 -39.05 30.24 -12.67
N LEU A 24 -38.58 30.47 -11.43
CA LEU A 24 -39.34 31.15 -10.37
C LEU A 24 -39.29 32.68 -10.49
N GLY A 25 -38.59 33.23 -11.49
CA GLY A 25 -38.50 34.69 -11.68
C GLY A 25 -37.52 35.39 -10.74
N GLY A 26 -36.66 34.65 -10.05
CA GLY A 26 -35.64 35.21 -9.15
C GLY A 26 -35.58 34.54 -7.79
N VAL A 27 -34.56 34.90 -7.01
CA VAL A 27 -34.30 34.31 -5.68
C VAL A 27 -35.38 34.73 -4.66
N GLU A 28 -35.94 35.92 -4.81
CA GLU A 28 -36.97 36.47 -3.91
C GLU A 28 -38.26 35.63 -3.91
N ASN A 29 -38.54 34.94 -5.01
CA ASN A 29 -39.72 34.09 -5.18
C ASN A 29 -39.51 32.65 -4.68
N VAL A 30 -38.31 32.32 -4.18
CA VAL A 30 -37.99 30.99 -3.66
C VAL A 30 -38.46 30.89 -2.20
N SER A 31 -39.51 30.09 -1.96
CA SER A 31 -39.96 29.79 -0.61
C SER A 31 -38.96 28.88 0.12
N ILE A 32 -38.34 29.40 1.19
CA ILE A 32 -37.39 28.65 2.02
C ILE A 32 -38.16 27.90 3.12
N ALA A 33 -38.31 26.59 2.94
CA ALA A 33 -38.96 25.73 3.94
C ALA A 33 -38.00 25.38 5.10
N LYS A 34 -38.55 25.18 6.31
CA LYS A 34 -37.78 24.72 7.50
C LYS A 34 -36.96 23.45 7.24
N ARG A 35 -37.47 22.54 6.42
CA ARG A 35 -36.77 21.31 6.03
C ARG A 35 -35.47 21.61 5.27
N MET A 36 -35.44 22.64 4.43
CA MET A 36 -34.24 23.05 3.69
C MET A 36 -33.15 23.56 4.65
N LEU A 37 -33.54 24.39 5.62
CA LEU A 37 -32.63 24.89 6.66
C LEU A 37 -32.02 23.74 7.47
N LEU A 38 -32.85 22.76 7.87
CA LEU A 38 -32.37 21.58 8.60
C LEU A 38 -31.45 20.70 7.76
N ALA A 39 -31.73 20.54 6.46
CA ALA A 39 -30.89 19.74 5.56
C ALA A 39 -29.48 20.35 5.39
N VAL A 40 -29.39 21.69 5.33
CA VAL A 40 -28.13 22.43 5.21
C VAL A 40 -27.43 22.60 6.56
N CYS A 41 -28.17 22.50 7.67
CA CYS A 41 -27.62 22.60 9.02
C CYS A 41 -26.47 21.58 9.20
N GLY A 42 -25.31 22.06 9.66
CA GLY A 42 -24.13 21.23 9.85
C GLY A 42 -23.43 20.75 8.57
N ALA A 43 -23.85 21.15 7.37
CA ALA A 43 -23.21 20.74 6.11
C ALA A 43 -21.71 21.07 6.08
N LYS A 44 -21.32 22.27 6.56
CA LYS A 44 -19.91 22.68 6.71
C LYS A 44 -19.13 21.76 7.65
N HIS A 45 -19.75 21.34 8.76
CA HIS A 45 -19.13 20.44 9.72
C HIS A 45 -18.94 19.04 9.13
N ARG A 46 -19.98 18.48 8.48
CA ARG A 46 -19.91 17.19 7.77
C ARG A 46 -18.82 17.19 6.70
N TYR A 47 -18.75 18.26 5.90
CA TYR A 47 -17.72 18.41 4.88
C TYR A 47 -16.30 18.39 5.47
N ARG A 48 -16.07 19.13 6.56
CA ARG A 48 -14.77 19.13 7.26
C ARG A 48 -14.44 17.75 7.83
N ALA A 49 -15.41 17.09 8.47
CA ALA A 49 -15.23 15.74 9.01
C ALA A 49 -14.85 14.74 7.91
N ASP A 50 -15.51 14.80 6.75
CA ASP A 50 -15.20 13.94 5.60
C ASP A 50 -13.79 14.19 5.04
N LEU A 51 -13.34 15.45 5.00
CA LEU A 51 -11.98 15.77 4.59
C LEU A 51 -10.94 15.17 5.55
N VAL A 52 -11.17 15.28 6.86
CA VAL A 52 -10.30 14.69 7.88
C VAL A 52 -10.25 13.17 7.73
N ARG A 53 -11.40 12.51 7.62
CA ARG A 53 -11.50 11.06 7.42
C ARG A 53 -10.75 10.59 6.17
N LYS A 54 -10.88 11.32 5.05
CA LYS A 54 -10.15 11.00 3.81
C LYS A 54 -8.64 11.11 4.00
N LYS A 55 -8.17 12.13 4.70
CA LYS A 55 -6.75 12.30 5.00
C LYS A 55 -6.22 11.15 5.85
N GLU A 56 -6.90 10.84 6.96
CA GLU A 56 -6.52 9.72 7.83
C GLU A 56 -6.48 8.37 7.10
N PHE A 57 -7.43 8.13 6.19
CA PHE A 57 -7.44 6.92 5.38
C PHE A 57 -6.22 6.83 4.46
N LEU A 58 -5.86 7.93 3.80
CA LEU A 58 -4.67 7.98 2.94
C LEU A 58 -3.39 7.79 3.75
N ASP A 59 -3.27 8.42 4.91
CA ASP A 59 -2.12 8.30 5.79
C ASP A 59 -1.96 6.85 6.29
N LYS A 60 -3.05 6.21 6.72
CA LYS A 60 -3.07 4.78 7.09
C LYS A 60 -2.66 3.88 5.93
N LYS A 61 -3.11 4.18 4.71
CA LYS A 61 -2.74 3.41 3.51
C LYS A 61 -1.26 3.57 3.16
N ALA A 62 -0.71 4.78 3.29
CA ALA A 62 0.70 5.06 3.07
C ALA A 62 1.59 4.35 4.10
N SER A 63 1.23 4.42 5.38
CA SER A 63 1.90 3.73 6.48
C SER A 63 1.97 2.22 6.25
N LYS A 64 0.83 1.57 5.95
CA LYS A 64 0.78 0.13 5.64
C LYS A 64 1.69 -0.25 4.45
N THR A 65 1.74 0.61 3.43
CA THR A 65 2.58 0.37 2.24
C THR A 65 4.07 0.45 2.60
N GLN A 66 4.45 1.41 3.45
CA GLN A 66 5.82 1.55 3.90
C GLN A 66 6.26 0.36 4.78
N GLU A 67 5.40 -0.09 5.70
CA GLU A 67 5.68 -1.27 6.53
C GLU A 67 5.84 -2.54 5.70
N LYS A 68 4.97 -2.76 4.70
CA LYS A 68 5.07 -3.88 3.78
C LYS A 68 6.42 -3.89 3.06
N ARG A 69 6.88 -2.75 2.54
CA ARG A 69 8.21 -2.62 1.89
C ARG A 69 9.35 -2.94 2.86
N LYS A 70 9.26 -2.49 4.11
CA LYS A 70 10.28 -2.80 5.15
C LYS A 70 10.34 -4.29 5.43
N LEU A 71 9.20 -4.97 5.52
CA LEU A 71 9.13 -6.42 5.75
C LEU A 71 9.66 -7.21 4.55
N GLU A 72 9.31 -6.82 3.33
CA GLU A 72 9.81 -7.46 2.10
C GLU A 72 11.34 -7.35 2.00
N ASN A 73 11.91 -6.19 2.31
CA ASN A 73 13.36 -6.00 2.32
C ASN A 73 14.05 -6.87 3.37
N LYS A 74 13.49 -6.95 4.59
CA LYS A 74 14.00 -7.86 5.65
C LYS A 74 13.95 -9.31 5.20
N LEU A 75 12.86 -9.73 4.57
CA LEU A 75 12.69 -11.10 4.09
C LEU A 75 13.71 -11.44 3.00
N GLN A 76 13.97 -10.53 2.06
CA GLN A 76 15.02 -10.71 1.06
C GLN A 76 16.42 -10.83 1.68
N GLN A 77 16.75 -10.02 2.69
CA GLN A 77 18.03 -10.10 3.40
C GLN A 77 18.19 -11.45 4.10
N LEU A 78 17.17 -11.92 4.84
CA LEU A 78 17.19 -13.21 5.52
C LEU A 78 17.33 -14.38 4.54
N CYS A 79 16.64 -14.33 3.39
CA CYS A 79 16.79 -15.33 2.34
C CYS A 79 18.22 -15.38 1.78
N LYS A 80 18.87 -14.23 1.57
CA LYS A 80 20.28 -14.17 1.13
C LYS A 80 21.21 -14.77 2.19
N GLN A 81 21.05 -14.40 3.45
CA GLN A 81 21.85 -14.93 4.56
C GLN A 81 21.70 -16.45 4.69
N LYS A 82 20.47 -16.98 4.60
CA LYS A 82 20.21 -18.42 4.66
C LYS A 82 20.91 -19.16 3.52
N LYS A 83 20.82 -18.65 2.29
CA LYS A 83 21.53 -19.24 1.13
C LYS A 83 23.03 -19.33 1.39
N ILE A 84 23.66 -18.26 1.88
CA ILE A 84 25.09 -18.24 2.19
C ILE A 84 25.43 -19.29 3.25
N SER A 85 24.66 -19.33 4.35
CA SER A 85 24.87 -20.32 5.43
C SER A 85 24.76 -21.77 4.94
N ASP A 86 23.77 -22.05 4.08
CA ASP A 86 23.57 -23.38 3.51
C ASP A 86 24.73 -23.78 2.59
N TRP A 87 25.23 -22.85 1.78
CA TRP A 87 26.41 -23.05 0.94
C TRP A 87 27.67 -23.36 1.76
N GLU A 88 27.91 -22.60 2.83
CA GLU A 88 29.03 -22.84 3.73
C GLU A 88 28.97 -24.21 4.41
N LYS A 89 27.78 -24.61 4.89
CA LYS A 89 27.55 -25.95 5.46
C LYS A 89 27.85 -27.06 4.45
N ARG A 90 27.39 -26.91 3.20
CA ARG A 90 27.69 -27.87 2.12
C ARG A 90 29.19 -27.94 1.82
N ARG A 91 29.87 -26.80 1.75
CA ARG A 91 31.32 -26.71 1.51
C ARG A 91 32.12 -27.40 2.63
N LYS A 92 31.77 -27.15 3.90
CA LYS A 92 32.38 -27.82 5.06
C LYS A 92 32.22 -29.33 4.98
N LYS A 93 31.01 -29.84 4.69
CA LYS A 93 30.75 -31.27 4.50
C LYS A 93 31.55 -31.88 3.35
N LEU A 94 31.65 -31.20 2.22
CA LEU A 94 32.42 -31.66 1.07
C LEU A 94 33.92 -31.75 1.41
N ASN A 95 34.46 -30.74 2.09
CA ASN A 95 35.86 -30.72 2.52
C ASN A 95 36.16 -31.85 3.51
N LEU A 96 35.26 -32.12 4.46
CA LEU A 96 35.34 -33.28 5.35
C LEU A 96 35.37 -34.59 4.57
N LYS A 97 34.45 -34.81 3.61
CA LYS A 97 34.45 -36.00 2.75
C LYS A 97 35.75 -36.15 1.96
N LYS A 98 36.28 -35.06 1.39
CA LYS A 98 37.57 -35.06 0.68
C LYS A 98 38.73 -35.46 1.60
N LYS A 99 38.79 -34.90 2.82
CA LYS A 99 39.78 -35.29 3.84
C LYS A 99 39.68 -36.78 4.18
N PHE A 100 38.48 -37.31 4.45
CA PHE A 100 38.29 -38.74 4.70
C PHE A 100 38.76 -39.62 3.53
N ARG A 101 38.44 -39.23 2.29
CA ARG A 101 38.88 -39.95 1.09
C ARG A 101 40.40 -39.95 0.94
N PHE A 102 41.05 -38.81 1.18
CA PHE A 102 42.50 -38.68 1.18
C PHE A 102 43.16 -39.61 2.23
N TRP A 103 42.66 -39.60 3.47
CA TRP A 103 43.17 -40.46 4.53
C TRP A 103 42.96 -41.96 4.25
N ARG A 104 41.84 -42.35 3.64
CA ARG A 104 41.62 -43.74 3.20
C ARG A 104 42.65 -44.18 2.17
N LYS A 105 42.87 -43.37 1.11
CA LYS A 105 43.88 -43.67 0.06
C LYS A 105 45.30 -43.76 0.62
N ARG A 106 45.63 -42.93 1.63
CA ARG A 106 46.94 -42.97 2.28
C ARG A 106 47.16 -44.21 3.16
N LYS A 107 46.10 -44.74 3.76
CA LYS A 107 46.17 -45.96 4.61
C LYS A 107 46.12 -47.26 3.81
N ASN A 108 45.55 -47.26 2.60
CA ASN A 108 45.49 -48.44 1.75
C ASN A 108 45.79 -48.07 0.28
N PRO A 109 47.07 -47.97 -0.11
CA PRO A 109 47.49 -47.46 -1.42
C PRO A 109 47.24 -48.42 -2.60
N TYR A 110 46.83 -49.67 -2.34
CA TYR A 110 46.69 -50.73 -3.36
C TYR A 110 45.25 -51.17 -3.64
N CYS A 111 44.23 -50.49 -3.11
CA CYS A 111 42.86 -50.74 -3.55
C CYS A 111 42.65 -50.07 -4.91
N GLU A 112 42.91 -50.82 -5.98
CA GLU A 112 42.35 -50.51 -7.30
C GLU A 112 40.83 -50.53 -7.19
N ASP A 113 40.19 -49.44 -7.64
CA ASP A 113 38.74 -49.35 -7.76
C ASP A 113 38.33 -50.34 -8.89
N SER A 114 38.08 -51.61 -8.56
CA SER A 114 37.47 -52.56 -9.48
C SER A 114 36.06 -52.07 -9.83
N ASN A 115 35.84 -51.84 -11.14
CA ASN A 115 34.60 -51.35 -11.75
C ASN A 115 33.34 -52.06 -11.26
#